data_AF-A0A956S6E5-F1
#
_entry.id   AF-A0A956S6E5-F1
#
_cell.length_a   1.000
_cell.length_b   1.000
_cell.length_c   1.000
_cell.angle_alpha   90.00
_cell.angle_beta   90.00
_cell.angle_gamma   90.00
#
_symmetry.space_group_name_H-M   'P 1'
#
loop_
_entity.id
_entity.type
_entity.pdbx_description
1 polymer ?
#
loop_
_entity_poly.entity_id
_entity_poly.type
_entity_poly.pdbx_seq_one_letter_code
_entity_poly.pdbx_strand_id
1 'polypeptide(L)'
;MDLMVLKVQNWLNETYGKYEASGRFNRVLANGKTGWKTIYGLRRALQIELGIENTSDSFGPTTYNLCPNINQGATGNLVYIVQGGLYCKGYNPNGFDGVYGNGAYSAVKSLKADMGFPNASGNMNRDIMKALLDMSAFTLLPGGTSEIREIQQKLNYDYYDYYQISPCNGLYDREMNKMLIYGLQKEMGIPKSSATGSWGPTTISKCPTLNLGDSNNFVKLVRYATVCNGYSVNVNTSIYDKELESKLIKFSQDLLIPKINNVIDYPVIKSLLSSNGDTSRSAKGCDTATRLDQDKINTLKNEGYEIVGRYLTNVEGGTLDKKMTLDEIQLIIDNGLSIFPIFQEYGASNSAFNYAKGVEQAEKAIKAAKGLKIPHGTTIYFAVDYDPQQSEIENYVIDYFKGITDIFTREEFVYEIGVYGSRNVCLNLDRSSMVSIKNKFVSSSYGGSGNLGYVMPKDWAFDQFAVDLVIGSGAGKLS
;
A
#
# COMPACT_ATOMS: atom_id res chain seq x y z
N MET A 1 -23.55 -10.20 16.39
CA MET A 1 -23.48 -9.29 17.55
C MET A 1 -22.73 -10.03 18.64
N ASP A 2 -21.72 -9.43 19.23
CA ASP A 2 -20.96 -9.99 20.35
C ASP A 2 -21.50 -9.40 21.66
N LEU A 3 -21.95 -10.27 22.57
CA LEU A 3 -22.54 -9.86 23.85
C LEU A 3 -21.52 -9.23 24.80
N MET A 4 -20.26 -9.64 24.73
CA MET A 4 -19.20 -9.09 25.57
C MET A 4 -18.78 -7.72 25.05
N VAL A 5 -18.69 -7.52 23.73
CA VAL A 5 -18.51 -6.18 23.16
C VAL A 5 -19.67 -5.26 23.53
N LEU A 6 -20.91 -5.75 23.51
CA LEU A 6 -22.08 -4.97 23.95
C LEU A 6 -21.95 -4.56 25.43
N LYS A 7 -21.53 -5.49 26.30
CA LYS A 7 -21.29 -5.22 27.72
C LYS A 7 -20.22 -4.14 27.92
N VAL A 8 -19.13 -4.18 27.14
CA VAL A 8 -18.07 -3.16 27.15
C VAL A 8 -18.62 -1.79 26.75
N GLN A 9 -19.40 -1.72 25.67
CA GLN A 9 -19.99 -0.47 25.18
C GLN A 9 -20.94 0.16 26.21
N ASN A 10 -21.77 -0.65 26.87
CA ASN A 10 -22.64 -0.18 27.95
C ASN A 10 -21.85 0.34 29.14
N TRP A 11 -20.86 -0.43 29.61
CA TRP A 11 -19.98 -0.02 30.71
C TRP A 11 -19.27 1.31 30.43
N LEU A 12 -18.74 1.49 29.22
CA LEU A 12 -18.12 2.75 28.79
C LEU A 12 -19.09 3.92 28.93
N ASN A 13 -20.32 3.78 28.45
CA ASN A 13 -21.34 4.82 28.52
C ASN A 13 -21.79 5.10 29.96
N GLU A 14 -21.94 4.07 30.78
CA GLU A 14 -22.36 4.20 32.18
C GLU A 14 -21.28 4.85 33.05
N THR A 15 -20.01 4.45 32.87
CA THR A 15 -18.90 4.92 33.71
C THR A 15 -18.38 6.29 33.26
N TYR A 16 -18.29 6.55 31.96
CA TYR A 16 -17.68 7.77 31.42
C TYR A 16 -18.66 8.72 30.74
N GLY A 17 -19.93 8.34 30.55
CA GLY A 17 -20.92 9.22 29.92
C GLY A 17 -21.12 10.56 30.64
N LYS A 18 -20.81 10.66 31.93
CA LYS A 18 -20.79 11.92 32.69
C LYS A 18 -19.79 12.96 32.16
N TYR A 19 -18.79 12.55 31.38
CA TYR A 19 -17.77 13.41 30.78
C TYR A 19 -18.13 13.89 29.35
N GLU A 20 -19.32 13.56 28.87
CA GLU A 20 -19.81 13.98 27.54
C GLU A 20 -19.97 15.49 27.45
N ALA A 21 -20.56 16.12 28.46
CA ALA A 21 -20.77 17.58 28.50
C ALA A 21 -19.45 18.37 28.46
N SER A 22 -18.35 17.82 29.00
CA SER A 22 -17.03 18.44 28.94
C SER A 22 -16.24 18.08 27.68
N GLY A 23 -16.80 17.29 26.76
CA GLY A 23 -16.13 16.80 25.55
C GLY A 23 -15.00 15.80 25.80
N ARG A 24 -14.84 15.31 27.04
CA ARG A 24 -13.77 14.37 27.42
C ARG A 24 -14.09 12.93 27.03
N PHE A 25 -15.37 12.61 26.86
CA PHE A 25 -15.82 11.30 26.41
C PHE A 25 -16.93 11.43 25.37
N ASN A 26 -16.91 10.58 24.34
CA ASN A 26 -17.98 10.49 23.35
C ASN A 26 -18.73 9.18 23.59
N ARG A 27 -20.06 9.23 23.77
CA ARG A 27 -20.86 8.02 23.91
C ARG A 27 -20.69 7.09 22.72
N VAL A 28 -20.58 5.80 23.03
CA VAL A 28 -20.42 4.73 22.04
C VAL A 28 -21.78 4.11 21.75
N LEU A 29 -22.08 3.84 20.47
CA LEU A 29 -23.29 3.09 20.11
C LEU A 29 -23.18 1.65 20.61
N ALA A 30 -24.05 1.27 21.54
CA ALA A 30 -24.12 -0.08 22.09
C ALA A 30 -24.88 -1.03 21.15
N ASN A 31 -24.14 -1.76 20.32
CA ASN A 31 -24.69 -2.67 19.31
C ASN A 31 -23.95 -4.02 19.22
N GLY A 32 -22.99 -4.26 20.13
CA GLY A 32 -22.15 -5.46 20.16
C GLY A 32 -21.31 -5.66 18.90
N LYS A 33 -21.00 -4.60 18.15
CA LYS A 33 -20.06 -4.62 17.04
C LYS A 33 -18.82 -3.81 17.42
N THR A 34 -17.66 -4.45 17.33
CA THR A 34 -16.37 -3.75 17.49
C THR A 34 -16.13 -2.80 16.31
N GLY A 35 -15.33 -1.76 16.52
CA GLY A 35 -15.00 -0.76 15.51
C GLY A 35 -14.37 0.49 16.12
N TRP A 36 -13.98 1.44 15.26
CA TRP A 36 -13.24 2.65 15.68
C TRP A 36 -13.92 3.41 16.81
N LYS A 37 -15.25 3.61 16.77
CA LYS A 37 -15.98 4.30 17.84
C LYS A 37 -15.83 3.62 19.21
N THR A 38 -15.85 2.29 19.26
CA THR A 38 -15.62 1.54 20.50
C THR A 38 -14.17 1.66 20.98
N ILE A 39 -13.19 1.57 20.07
CA ILE A 39 -11.78 1.75 20.39
C ILE A 39 -11.48 3.18 20.87
N TYR A 40 -12.08 4.21 20.26
CA TYR A 40 -11.96 5.59 20.71
C TYR A 40 -12.56 5.79 22.10
N GLY A 41 -13.71 5.15 22.38
CA GLY A 41 -14.27 5.10 23.73
C GLY A 41 -13.29 4.52 24.75
N LEU A 42 -12.67 3.38 24.46
CA LEU A 42 -11.65 2.76 25.33
C LEU A 42 -10.40 3.65 25.50
N ARG A 43 -9.92 4.32 24.43
CA ARG A 43 -8.79 5.25 24.50
C ARG A 43 -9.09 6.46 25.38
N ARG A 44 -10.27 7.06 25.23
CA ARG A 44 -10.70 8.20 26.06
C ARG A 44 -10.92 7.80 27.51
N ALA A 45 -11.52 6.63 27.75
CA ALA A 45 -11.63 6.05 29.08
C ALA A 45 -10.25 5.91 29.74
N LEU A 46 -9.26 5.33 29.03
CA LEU A 46 -7.88 5.28 29.50
C LEU A 46 -7.34 6.67 29.84
N GLN A 47 -7.47 7.63 28.93
CA GLN A 47 -6.97 8.98 29.16
C GLN A 47 -7.60 9.67 30.38
N ILE A 48 -8.90 9.47 30.63
CA ILE A 48 -9.59 9.98 31.83
C ILE A 48 -9.02 9.33 33.09
N GLU A 49 -8.83 8.01 33.10
CA GLU A 49 -8.22 7.29 34.22
C GLU A 49 -6.75 7.70 34.48
N LEU A 50 -6.06 8.17 33.44
CA LEU A 50 -4.70 8.74 33.53
C LEU A 50 -4.69 10.21 33.98
N GLY A 51 -5.85 10.82 34.26
CA GLY A 51 -5.96 12.22 34.67
C GLY A 51 -5.71 13.23 33.54
N ILE A 52 -5.83 12.81 32.27
CA ILE A 52 -5.66 13.71 31.12
C ILE A 52 -6.94 14.52 30.92
N GLU A 53 -6.84 15.84 31.07
CA GLU A 53 -7.96 16.77 30.90
C GLU A 53 -8.38 16.91 29.44
N ASN A 54 -7.43 17.07 28.52
CA ASN A 54 -7.70 17.21 27.08
C ASN A 54 -7.57 15.85 26.37
N THR A 55 -8.64 15.07 26.39
CA THR A 55 -8.69 13.75 25.75
C THR A 55 -8.78 13.83 24.22
N SER A 56 -8.35 12.78 23.52
CA SER A 56 -8.48 12.63 22.07
C SER A 56 -8.73 11.18 21.66
N ASP A 57 -9.15 10.96 20.41
CA ASP A 57 -9.35 9.63 19.82
C ASP A 57 -8.03 8.88 19.54
N SER A 58 -6.89 9.54 19.79
CA SER A 58 -5.54 9.03 19.50
C SER A 58 -4.84 8.53 20.76
N PHE A 59 -4.07 7.44 20.63
CA PHE A 59 -3.11 7.02 21.65
C PHE A 59 -1.79 7.79 21.45
N GLY A 60 -1.79 9.07 21.85
CA GLY A 60 -0.68 10.00 21.62
C GLY A 60 0.48 9.88 22.62
N PRO A 61 1.53 10.72 22.46
CA PRO A 61 2.72 10.70 23.33
C PRO A 61 2.40 10.87 24.83
N THR A 62 1.46 11.75 25.18
CA THR A 62 1.03 11.95 26.57
C THR A 62 0.41 10.69 27.16
N THR A 63 -0.53 10.06 26.44
CA THR A 63 -1.14 8.79 26.86
C THR A 63 -0.09 7.69 26.99
N TYR A 64 0.86 7.62 26.06
CA TYR A 64 1.94 6.65 26.08
C TYR A 64 2.87 6.80 27.28
N ASN A 65 3.26 8.02 27.61
CA ASN A 65 4.15 8.29 28.74
C ASN A 65 3.47 8.04 30.10
N LEU A 66 2.16 8.31 30.20
CA LEU A 66 1.40 8.13 31.44
C LEU A 66 0.85 6.71 31.63
N CYS A 67 0.75 5.90 30.57
CA CYS A 67 0.16 4.57 30.64
C CYS A 67 0.97 3.64 31.58
N PRO A 68 0.37 3.14 32.68
CA PRO A 68 1.07 2.28 33.64
C PRO A 68 1.17 0.84 33.12
N ASN A 69 1.99 0.05 33.81
CA ASN A 69 1.92 -1.41 33.69
C ASN A 69 0.68 -1.91 34.45
N ILE A 70 -0.08 -2.82 33.85
CA ILE A 70 -1.28 -3.42 34.45
C ILE A 70 -1.04 -4.94 34.51
N ASN A 71 -0.82 -5.44 35.72
CA ASN A 71 -0.36 -6.81 35.94
C ASN A 71 -1.40 -7.64 36.67
N GLN A 72 -1.17 -8.95 36.70
CA GLN A 72 -2.00 -9.87 37.46
C GLN A 72 -2.18 -9.42 38.92
N GLY A 73 -3.41 -9.45 39.41
CA GLY A 73 -3.81 -8.94 40.73
C GLY A 73 -4.24 -7.47 40.76
N ALA A 74 -4.02 -6.70 39.68
CA ALA A 74 -4.56 -5.34 39.57
C ALA A 74 -6.10 -5.36 39.57
N THR A 75 -6.71 -4.26 40.02
CA THR A 75 -8.16 -4.08 40.00
C THR A 75 -8.56 -2.68 39.53
N GLY A 76 -9.82 -2.49 39.15
CA GLY A 76 -10.42 -1.19 38.83
C GLY A 76 -10.59 -0.92 37.34
N ASN A 77 -10.86 0.35 37.00
CA ASN A 77 -11.27 0.77 35.66
C ASN A 77 -10.21 0.51 34.58
N LEU A 78 -8.93 0.62 34.91
CA LEU A 78 -7.84 0.27 34.00
C LEU A 78 -7.89 -1.21 33.57
N VAL A 79 -8.33 -2.11 34.46
CA VAL A 79 -8.50 -3.52 34.14
C VAL A 79 -9.72 -3.75 33.25
N TYR A 80 -10.83 -3.04 33.52
CA TYR A 80 -11.99 -3.07 32.61
C TYR A 80 -11.60 -2.62 31.19
N ILE A 81 -10.72 -1.62 31.05
CA ILE A 81 -10.22 -1.18 29.74
C ILE A 81 -9.41 -2.30 29.06
N VAL A 82 -8.53 -2.99 29.78
CA VAL A 82 -7.79 -4.15 29.25
C VAL A 82 -8.75 -5.26 28.81
N GLN A 83 -9.65 -5.69 29.70
CA GLN A 83 -10.63 -6.75 29.40
C GLN A 83 -11.51 -6.37 28.21
N GLY A 84 -11.95 -5.12 28.13
CA GLY A 84 -12.76 -4.61 27.03
C GLY A 84 -12.01 -4.58 25.70
N GLY A 85 -10.75 -4.13 25.72
CA GLY A 85 -9.87 -4.18 24.55
C GLY A 85 -9.64 -5.62 24.06
N LEU A 86 -9.48 -6.58 24.98
CA LEU A 86 -9.31 -7.99 24.65
C LEU A 86 -10.54 -8.55 23.93
N TYR A 87 -11.76 -8.33 24.45
CA TYR A 87 -12.99 -8.74 23.75
C TYR A 87 -13.12 -8.05 22.37
N CYS A 88 -12.79 -6.77 22.27
CA CYS A 88 -12.83 -6.05 21.00
C CYS A 88 -11.85 -6.61 19.95
N LYS A 89 -10.79 -7.31 20.38
CA LYS A 89 -9.84 -8.03 19.54
C LYS A 89 -10.10 -9.54 19.41
N GLY A 90 -11.12 -10.07 20.09
CA GLY A 90 -11.46 -11.50 20.06
C GLY A 90 -10.69 -12.39 21.03
N TYR A 91 -9.98 -11.82 22.01
CA TYR A 91 -9.33 -12.57 23.08
C TYR A 91 -10.26 -12.61 24.30
N ASN A 92 -10.56 -13.80 24.82
CA ASN A 92 -11.49 -13.95 25.94
C ASN A 92 -10.74 -13.91 27.30
N PRO A 93 -10.84 -12.81 28.09
CA PRO A 93 -10.27 -12.74 29.43
C PRO A 93 -11.03 -13.54 30.51
N ASN A 94 -12.06 -14.32 30.15
CA ASN A 94 -12.92 -15.09 31.06
C ASN A 94 -13.58 -14.25 32.17
N GLY A 95 -13.89 -13.00 31.86
CA GLY A 95 -14.49 -12.06 32.82
C GLY A 95 -14.59 -10.64 32.24
N PHE A 96 -15.47 -9.84 32.82
CA PHE A 96 -15.50 -8.39 32.62
C PHE A 96 -15.97 -7.79 33.94
N ASP A 97 -15.04 -7.76 34.89
CA ASP A 97 -15.25 -7.59 36.33
C ASP A 97 -14.24 -6.61 36.96
N GLY A 98 -13.30 -6.09 36.17
CA GLY A 98 -12.28 -5.18 36.67
C GLY A 98 -11.23 -5.84 37.55
N VAL A 99 -11.08 -7.18 37.53
CA VAL A 99 -10.03 -7.93 38.24
C VAL A 99 -9.09 -8.59 37.24
N TYR A 100 -7.80 -8.29 37.34
CA TYR A 100 -6.79 -8.88 36.46
C TYR A 100 -6.41 -10.27 36.96
N GLY A 101 -7.34 -11.21 36.80
CA GLY A 101 -7.17 -12.61 37.19
C GLY A 101 -6.45 -13.47 36.15
N ASN A 102 -6.50 -14.79 36.35
CA ASN A 102 -5.86 -15.78 35.46
C ASN A 102 -6.39 -15.70 34.02
N GLY A 103 -7.68 -15.40 33.82
CA GLY A 103 -8.27 -15.29 32.50
C GLY A 103 -7.69 -14.13 31.68
N ALA A 104 -7.62 -12.92 32.27
CA ALA A 104 -7.00 -11.76 31.64
C ALA A 104 -5.52 -12.00 31.36
N TYR A 105 -4.79 -12.60 32.30
CA TYR A 105 -3.38 -12.96 32.11
C TYR A 105 -3.18 -13.92 30.92
N SER A 106 -3.97 -14.98 30.84
CA SER A 106 -3.91 -15.93 29.72
C SER A 106 -4.27 -15.29 28.38
N ALA A 107 -5.31 -14.45 28.34
CA ALA A 107 -5.73 -13.75 27.14
C ALA A 107 -4.65 -12.77 26.62
N VAL A 108 -4.00 -12.03 27.51
CA VAL A 108 -2.87 -11.17 27.15
C VAL A 108 -1.66 -11.98 26.69
N LYS A 109 -1.40 -13.14 27.31
CA LYS A 109 -0.34 -14.05 26.85
C LYS A 109 -0.60 -14.54 25.42
N SER A 110 -1.84 -14.93 25.10
CA SER A 110 -2.24 -15.31 23.74
C SER A 110 -2.07 -14.15 22.75
N LEU A 111 -2.56 -12.96 23.10
CA LEU A 111 -2.38 -11.75 22.27
C LEU A 111 -0.91 -11.49 21.95
N LYS A 112 -0.03 -11.57 22.96
CA LYS A 112 1.41 -11.37 22.78
C LYS A 112 2.05 -12.44 21.93
N ALA A 113 1.66 -13.70 22.07
CA ALA A 113 2.13 -14.77 21.21
C ALA A 113 1.75 -14.49 19.74
N ASP A 114 0.52 -14.03 19.51
CA ASP A 114 0.03 -13.65 18.19
C ASP A 114 0.72 -12.41 17.62
N MET A 115 1.17 -11.48 18.46
CA MET A 115 2.04 -10.36 18.08
C MET A 115 3.48 -10.78 17.72
N GLY A 116 3.90 -12.01 18.04
CA GLY A 116 5.27 -12.50 17.81
C GLY A 116 6.12 -12.66 19.07
N PHE A 117 5.53 -12.58 20.27
CA PHE A 117 6.22 -12.72 21.56
C PHE A 117 5.74 -13.96 22.34
N PRO A 118 5.98 -15.20 21.84
CA PRO A 118 5.38 -16.43 22.37
C PRO A 118 5.76 -16.75 23.82
N ASN A 119 6.91 -16.26 24.27
CA ASN A 119 7.45 -16.51 25.61
C ASN A 119 7.16 -15.37 26.60
N ALA A 120 6.46 -14.31 26.18
CA ALA A 120 6.18 -13.18 27.04
C ALA A 120 5.17 -13.53 28.16
N SER A 121 5.31 -12.87 29.31
CA SER A 121 4.33 -12.96 30.39
C SER A 121 2.99 -12.33 29.99
N GLY A 122 1.91 -12.75 30.65
CA GLY A 122 0.56 -12.20 30.48
C GLY A 122 0.34 -10.84 31.15
N ASN A 123 1.39 -10.10 31.51
CA ASN A 123 1.34 -8.78 32.13
C ASN A 123 1.32 -7.67 31.07
N MET A 124 0.56 -6.58 31.26
CA MET A 124 0.49 -5.48 30.29
C MET A 124 1.55 -4.41 30.54
N ASN A 125 2.06 -3.86 29.45
CA ASN A 125 2.83 -2.62 29.42
C ASN A 125 2.18 -1.63 28.44
N ARG A 126 2.71 -0.41 28.37
CA ARG A 126 2.21 0.65 27.49
C ARG A 126 2.24 0.31 25.99
N ASP A 127 3.21 -0.48 25.52
CA ASP A 127 3.32 -0.86 24.10
C ASP A 127 2.19 -1.81 23.71
N ILE A 128 1.92 -2.80 24.55
CA ILE A 128 0.84 -3.76 24.37
C ILE A 128 -0.51 -3.07 24.56
N MET A 129 -0.64 -2.13 25.50
CA MET A 129 -1.87 -1.33 25.64
C MET A 129 -2.14 -0.49 24.39
N LYS A 130 -1.12 0.17 23.84
CA LYS A 130 -1.26 0.95 22.59
C LYS A 130 -1.73 0.06 21.44
N ALA A 131 -1.14 -1.13 21.30
CA ALA A 131 -1.52 -2.09 20.27
C ALA A 131 -2.91 -2.72 20.52
N LEU A 132 -3.28 -2.92 21.80
CA LEU A 132 -4.58 -3.43 22.24
C LEU A 132 -5.70 -2.43 21.89
N LEU A 133 -5.46 -1.15 22.14
CA LEU A 133 -6.40 -0.08 21.85
C LEU A 133 -6.18 0.48 20.44
N ASP A 134 -6.05 -0.40 19.46
CA ASP A 134 -5.94 -0.07 18.04
C ASP A 134 -6.69 -1.12 17.19
N MET A 135 -7.02 -0.80 15.94
CA MET A 135 -7.69 -1.73 15.03
C MET A 135 -6.75 -2.76 14.39
N SER A 136 -5.45 -2.73 14.71
CA SER A 136 -4.46 -3.73 14.31
C SER A 136 -4.93 -5.16 14.61
N ALA A 137 -4.93 -6.02 13.60
CA ALA A 137 -5.23 -7.44 13.74
C ALA A 137 -3.95 -8.27 13.95
N PHE A 138 -3.99 -9.20 14.90
CA PHE A 138 -2.87 -10.11 15.21
C PHE A 138 -3.16 -11.57 14.83
N THR A 139 -4.30 -11.79 14.18
CA THR A 139 -4.74 -13.07 13.61
C THR A 139 -4.76 -12.98 12.10
N LEU A 140 -4.61 -14.10 11.42
CA LEU A 140 -4.69 -14.18 9.96
C LEU A 140 -6.04 -13.64 9.45
N LEU A 141 -6.00 -12.65 8.56
CA LEU A 141 -7.18 -12.10 7.90
C LEU A 141 -7.43 -12.76 6.54
N PRO A 142 -8.67 -12.71 6.01
CA PRO A 142 -8.94 -13.13 4.63
C PRO A 142 -8.01 -12.46 3.62
N GLY A 143 -7.46 -13.24 2.69
CA GLY A 143 -6.47 -12.78 1.71
C GLY A 143 -5.03 -12.73 2.24
N GLY A 144 -4.82 -12.88 3.55
CA GLY A 144 -3.48 -12.98 4.13
C GLY A 144 -2.90 -14.40 4.03
N THR A 145 -1.58 -14.51 4.18
CA THR A 145 -0.87 -15.81 4.21
C THR A 145 -0.18 -16.05 5.56
N SER A 146 -0.03 -17.32 5.92
CA SER A 146 0.72 -17.71 7.12
C SER A 146 2.20 -17.32 7.04
N GLU A 147 2.79 -17.36 5.83
CA GLU A 147 4.18 -16.98 5.57
C GLU A 147 4.40 -15.47 5.87
N ILE A 148 3.52 -14.60 5.38
CA ILE A 148 3.58 -13.16 5.68
C ILE A 148 3.33 -12.91 7.16
N ARG A 149 2.39 -13.63 7.77
CA ARG A 149 2.11 -13.50 9.21
C ARG A 149 3.34 -13.86 10.05
N GLU A 150 4.03 -14.95 9.71
CA GLU A 150 5.26 -15.36 10.39
C GLU A 150 6.34 -14.28 10.29
N ILE A 151 6.49 -13.65 9.11
CA ILE A 151 7.41 -12.53 8.92
C ILE A 151 7.02 -11.34 9.80
N GLN A 152 5.73 -10.95 9.85
CA GLN A 152 5.25 -9.86 10.70
C GLN A 152 5.57 -10.11 12.18
N GLN A 153 5.39 -11.35 12.65
CA GLN A 153 5.72 -11.75 14.02
C GLN A 153 7.22 -11.65 14.30
N LYS A 154 8.07 -12.11 13.38
CA LYS A 154 9.53 -11.96 13.48
C LYS A 154 9.97 -10.50 13.46
N LEU A 155 9.34 -9.68 12.61
CA LEU A 155 9.61 -8.25 12.58
C LEU A 155 9.25 -7.59 13.91
N ASN A 156 8.09 -7.91 14.50
CA ASN A 156 7.73 -7.43 15.83
C ASN A 156 8.76 -7.88 16.87
N TYR A 157 9.15 -9.14 16.88
CA TYR A 157 10.14 -9.67 17.80
C TYR A 157 11.47 -8.90 17.74
N ASP A 158 11.96 -8.63 16.54
CA ASP A 158 13.29 -8.05 16.32
C ASP A 158 13.33 -6.50 16.35
N TYR A 159 12.22 -5.84 15.96
CA TYR A 159 12.22 -4.42 15.59
C TYR A 159 11.15 -3.55 16.25
N TYR A 160 10.22 -4.09 17.05
CA TYR A 160 9.14 -3.25 17.62
C TYR A 160 9.66 -2.08 18.47
N ASP A 161 10.74 -2.29 19.23
CA ASP A 161 11.36 -1.24 20.06
C ASP A 161 11.95 -0.10 19.23
N TYR A 162 12.32 -0.36 17.97
CA TYR A 162 12.82 0.65 17.06
C TYR A 162 11.69 1.39 16.33
N TYR A 163 10.55 0.73 16.11
CA TYR A 163 9.38 1.33 15.48
C TYR A 163 8.15 1.27 16.42
N GLN A 164 7.32 0.25 16.26
CA GLN A 164 6.19 -0.09 17.11
C GLN A 164 5.73 -1.52 16.80
N ILE A 165 4.86 -2.07 17.66
CA ILE A 165 4.16 -3.33 17.37
C ILE A 165 3.22 -3.09 16.20
N SER A 166 3.41 -3.85 15.13
CA SER A 166 2.62 -3.79 13.89
C SER A 166 1.69 -4.99 13.77
N PRO A 167 0.61 -4.93 12.96
CA PRO A 167 -0.31 -6.04 12.74
C PRO A 167 0.40 -7.35 12.35
N CYS A 168 -0.15 -8.48 12.80
CA CYS A 168 0.23 -9.83 12.37
C CYS A 168 -0.96 -10.49 11.65
N ASN A 169 -1.42 -9.83 10.58
CA ASN A 169 -2.64 -10.12 9.85
C ASN A 169 -2.42 -11.01 8.60
N GLY A 170 -1.18 -11.29 8.24
CA GLY A 170 -0.80 -12.04 7.03
C GLY A 170 -0.88 -11.26 5.72
N LEU A 171 -1.17 -9.95 5.77
CA LEU A 171 -1.21 -9.08 4.59
C LEU A 171 0.08 -8.27 4.50
N TYR A 172 0.69 -8.22 3.32
CA TYR A 172 1.72 -7.22 3.06
C TYR A 172 1.00 -5.89 2.85
N ASP A 173 1.01 -5.03 3.86
CA ASP A 173 0.37 -3.72 3.80
C ASP A 173 1.39 -2.59 3.97
N ARG A 174 0.92 -1.34 3.91
CA ARG A 174 1.75 -0.15 4.10
C ARG A 174 2.50 -0.17 5.43
N GLU A 175 1.88 -0.66 6.50
CA GLU A 175 2.50 -0.66 7.82
C GLU A 175 3.60 -1.73 7.93
N MET A 176 3.39 -2.91 7.34
CA MET A 176 4.44 -3.92 7.20
C MET A 176 5.61 -3.43 6.34
N ASN A 177 5.35 -2.74 5.21
CA ASN A 177 6.40 -2.15 4.39
C ASN A 177 7.22 -1.10 5.17
N LYS A 178 6.55 -0.18 5.88
CA LYS A 178 7.23 0.78 6.77
C LYS A 178 8.08 0.07 7.80
N MET A 179 7.56 -1.00 8.41
CA MET A 179 8.30 -1.78 9.40
C MET A 179 9.55 -2.43 8.81
N LEU A 180 9.49 -2.96 7.59
CA LEU A 180 10.68 -3.47 6.88
C LEU A 180 11.71 -2.36 6.65
N ILE A 181 11.29 -1.16 6.25
CA ILE A 181 12.19 -0.02 6.05
C ILE A 181 12.77 0.45 7.39
N TYR A 182 11.99 0.50 8.47
CA TYR A 182 12.52 0.77 9.81
C TYR A 182 13.54 -0.28 10.26
N GLY A 183 13.28 -1.56 9.98
CA GLY A 183 14.24 -2.64 10.20
C GLY A 183 15.54 -2.39 9.45
N LEU A 184 15.45 -2.06 8.15
CA LEU A 184 16.62 -1.74 7.32
C LEU A 184 17.39 -0.54 7.88
N GLN A 185 16.69 0.54 8.25
CA GLN A 185 17.29 1.75 8.82
C GLN A 185 17.98 1.46 10.17
N LYS A 186 17.43 0.57 11.01
CA LYS A 186 18.08 0.11 12.24
C LYS A 186 19.40 -0.60 11.93
N GLU A 187 19.41 -1.54 11.00
CA GLU A 187 20.63 -2.28 10.63
C GLU A 187 21.68 -1.37 9.97
N MET A 188 21.27 -0.31 9.27
CA MET A 188 22.16 0.76 8.76
C MET A 188 22.77 1.66 9.87
N GLY A 189 22.39 1.45 11.13
CA GLY A 189 22.80 2.28 12.26
C GLY A 189 22.24 3.70 12.19
N ILE A 190 21.06 3.90 11.59
CA ILE A 190 20.35 5.17 11.65
C ILE A 190 19.71 5.27 13.06
N PRO A 191 19.85 6.39 13.79
CA PRO A 191 19.19 6.53 15.10
C PRO A 191 17.66 6.51 14.97
N LYS A 192 16.95 5.93 15.95
CA LYS A 192 15.47 5.88 15.97
C LYS A 192 14.82 7.25 15.77
N SER A 193 15.39 8.31 16.37
CA SER A 193 14.91 9.69 16.24
C SER A 193 15.04 10.28 14.83
N SER A 194 15.86 9.68 13.97
CA SER A 194 16.11 10.10 12.59
C SER A 194 15.51 9.14 11.56
N ALA A 195 15.01 7.99 12.00
CA ALA A 195 14.39 7.00 11.14
C ALA A 195 12.98 7.41 10.74
N THR A 196 12.65 7.26 9.46
CA THR A 196 11.41 7.77 8.87
C THR A 196 10.51 6.66 8.33
N GLY A 197 11.00 5.41 8.24
CA GLY A 197 10.28 4.35 7.54
C GLY A 197 10.07 4.66 6.05
N SER A 198 10.91 5.52 5.47
CA SER A 198 10.88 5.95 4.07
C SER A 198 12.30 6.09 3.53
N TRP A 199 12.44 6.06 2.21
CA TRP A 199 13.73 6.20 1.54
C TRP A 199 14.13 7.67 1.36
N GLY A 200 14.92 8.18 2.31
CA GLY A 200 15.58 9.48 2.20
C GLY A 200 17.06 9.37 1.79
N PRO A 201 17.75 10.51 1.59
CA PRO A 201 19.16 10.55 1.19
C PRO A 201 20.08 9.69 2.05
N THR A 202 19.87 9.66 3.38
CA THR A 202 20.65 8.82 4.31
C THR A 202 20.40 7.32 4.13
N THR A 203 19.17 6.91 3.82
CA THR A 203 18.86 5.49 3.57
C THR A 203 19.45 5.03 2.25
N ILE A 204 19.43 5.90 1.23
CA ILE A 204 20.05 5.64 -0.07
C ILE A 204 21.57 5.50 0.10
N SER A 205 22.23 6.47 0.75
CA SER A 205 23.69 6.47 0.89
C SER A 205 24.23 5.35 1.76
N LYS A 206 23.40 4.81 2.68
CA LYS A 206 23.75 3.68 3.54
C LYS A 206 23.24 2.33 3.04
N CYS A 207 22.62 2.26 1.86
CA CYS A 207 22.11 0.99 1.32
C CYS A 207 23.26 -0.02 1.20
N PRO A 208 23.13 -1.23 1.78
CA PRO A 208 24.20 -2.21 1.73
C PRO A 208 24.31 -2.81 0.33
N THR A 209 25.50 -3.35 0.05
CA THR A 209 25.73 -4.32 -1.02
C THR A 209 26.02 -5.66 -0.37
N LEU A 210 25.29 -6.70 -0.76
CA LEU A 210 25.41 -8.05 -0.21
C LEU A 210 25.91 -9.01 -1.29
N ASN A 211 26.77 -9.93 -0.92
CA ASN A 211 27.37 -10.94 -1.80
C ASN A 211 26.87 -12.33 -1.43
N LEU A 212 26.77 -13.22 -2.42
CA LEU A 212 26.38 -14.61 -2.18
C LEU A 212 27.27 -15.24 -1.09
N GLY A 213 26.63 -15.84 -0.08
CA GLY A 213 27.28 -16.39 1.10
C GLY A 213 27.22 -15.47 2.33
N ASP A 214 26.91 -14.18 2.17
CA ASP A 214 26.70 -13.27 3.30
C ASP A 214 25.60 -13.79 4.22
N SER A 215 25.80 -13.65 5.53
CA SER A 215 24.82 -14.00 6.55
C SER A 215 24.67 -12.88 7.57
N ASN A 216 23.58 -12.11 7.46
CA ASN A 216 23.32 -10.96 8.33
C ASN A 216 21.84 -10.54 8.30
N ASN A 217 21.47 -9.57 9.13
CA ASN A 217 20.10 -9.08 9.20
C ASN A 217 19.64 -8.33 7.93
N PHE A 218 20.54 -7.76 7.13
CA PHE A 218 20.16 -7.17 5.84
C PHE A 218 19.63 -8.25 4.90
N VAL A 219 20.33 -9.38 4.80
CA VAL A 219 19.85 -10.52 4.02
C VAL A 219 18.51 -11.01 4.56
N LYS A 220 18.35 -11.16 5.87
CA LYS A 220 17.07 -11.54 6.50
C LYS A 220 15.92 -10.63 6.05
N LEU A 221 16.11 -9.31 6.08
CA LEU A 221 15.11 -8.33 5.63
C LEU A 221 14.86 -8.40 4.12
N VAL A 222 15.90 -8.65 3.30
CA VAL A 222 15.73 -8.88 1.86
C VAL A 222 14.87 -10.12 1.62
N ARG A 223 15.10 -11.24 2.33
CA ARG A 223 14.27 -12.45 2.21
C ARG A 223 12.81 -12.15 2.51
N TYR A 224 12.53 -11.41 3.57
CA TYR A 224 11.18 -10.98 3.92
C TYR A 224 10.54 -10.15 2.80
N ALA A 225 11.27 -9.18 2.27
CA ALA A 225 10.79 -8.33 1.19
C ALA A 225 10.58 -9.12 -0.13
N THR A 226 11.39 -10.15 -0.40
CA THR A 226 11.22 -11.06 -1.55
C THR A 226 9.89 -11.81 -1.47
N VAL A 227 9.54 -12.36 -0.30
CA VAL A 227 8.22 -12.98 -0.06
C VAL A 227 7.09 -11.98 -0.22
N CYS A 228 7.25 -10.76 0.32
CA CYS A 228 6.26 -9.69 0.20
C CYS A 228 5.95 -9.29 -1.26
N ASN A 229 6.91 -9.51 -2.17
CA ASN A 229 6.72 -9.27 -3.61
C ASN A 229 6.22 -10.50 -4.39
N GLY A 230 5.81 -11.57 -3.70
CA GLY A 230 5.23 -12.77 -4.32
C GLY A 230 6.24 -13.86 -4.69
N TYR A 231 7.48 -13.77 -4.20
CA TYR A 231 8.54 -14.74 -4.47
C TYR A 231 8.88 -15.49 -3.18
N SER A 232 8.22 -16.63 -2.95
CA SER A 232 8.47 -17.45 -1.74
C SER A 232 9.92 -17.93 -1.66
N VAL A 233 10.48 -17.83 -0.45
CA VAL A 233 11.82 -18.29 -0.08
C VAL A 233 11.84 -18.68 1.39
N ASN A 234 12.80 -19.51 1.82
CA ASN A 234 12.96 -19.80 3.25
C ASN A 234 13.27 -18.53 4.07
N VAL A 235 12.39 -18.18 5.00
CA VAL A 235 12.50 -17.02 5.92
C VAL A 235 13.03 -17.37 7.31
N ASN A 236 13.54 -18.59 7.51
CA ASN A 236 14.17 -19.05 8.75
C ASN A 236 15.71 -18.99 8.71
N THR A 237 16.27 -18.39 7.67
CA THR A 237 17.71 -18.18 7.50
C THR A 237 18.01 -16.72 7.20
N SER A 238 19.22 -16.30 7.53
CA SER A 238 19.79 -14.99 7.19
C SER A 238 20.86 -15.07 6.11
N ILE A 239 20.99 -16.22 5.42
CA ILE A 239 22.05 -16.47 4.43
C ILE A 239 21.57 -16.08 3.04
N TYR A 240 22.43 -15.38 2.28
CA TYR A 240 22.23 -15.12 0.87
C TYR A 240 22.72 -16.34 0.09
N ASP A 241 21.82 -17.29 -0.07
CA ASP A 241 22.07 -18.57 -0.72
C ASP A 241 21.59 -18.56 -2.19
N LYS A 242 21.76 -19.71 -2.85
CA LYS A 242 21.35 -19.91 -4.25
C LYS A 242 19.84 -19.88 -4.45
N GLU A 243 19.05 -20.18 -3.43
CA GLU A 243 17.59 -20.08 -3.49
C GLU A 243 17.18 -18.61 -3.58
N LEU A 244 17.69 -17.77 -2.67
CA LEU A 244 17.42 -16.32 -2.71
C LEU A 244 17.90 -15.73 -4.02
N GLU A 245 19.11 -16.08 -4.47
CA GLU A 245 19.64 -15.57 -5.73
C GLU A 245 18.74 -15.91 -6.92
N SER A 246 18.31 -17.16 -7.03
CA SER A 246 17.41 -17.59 -8.11
C SER A 246 16.10 -16.81 -8.12
N LYS A 247 15.51 -16.55 -6.94
CA LYS A 247 14.28 -15.75 -6.84
C LYS A 247 14.50 -14.28 -7.15
N LEU A 248 15.63 -13.70 -6.75
CA LEU A 248 15.95 -12.31 -7.07
C LEU A 248 16.27 -12.13 -8.57
N ILE A 249 16.90 -13.10 -9.22
CA ILE A 249 17.04 -13.10 -10.70
C ILE A 249 15.65 -13.07 -11.35
N LYS A 250 14.73 -13.95 -10.90
CA LYS A 250 13.38 -13.99 -11.45
C LYS A 250 12.62 -12.69 -11.20
N PHE A 251 12.64 -12.15 -9.98
CA PHE A 251 12.06 -10.87 -9.62
C PHE A 251 12.59 -9.73 -10.50
N SER A 252 13.91 -9.66 -10.68
CA SER A 252 14.54 -8.64 -11.51
C SER A 252 14.18 -8.78 -12.99
N GLN A 253 14.09 -10.01 -13.52
CA GLN A 253 13.64 -10.26 -14.89
C GLN A 253 12.18 -9.87 -15.09
N ASP A 254 11.30 -10.29 -14.17
CA ASP A 254 9.86 -10.03 -14.24
C ASP A 254 9.53 -8.52 -14.16
N LEU A 255 10.43 -7.69 -13.61
CA LEU A 255 10.25 -6.23 -13.42
C LEU A 255 11.22 -5.36 -14.22
N LEU A 256 12.05 -5.97 -15.07
CA LEU A 256 13.09 -5.29 -15.85
C LEU A 256 14.02 -4.43 -14.97
N ILE A 257 14.42 -4.97 -13.81
CA ILE A 257 15.35 -4.33 -12.89
C ILE A 257 16.77 -4.82 -13.22
N PRO A 258 17.75 -3.91 -13.38
CA PRO A 258 19.14 -4.31 -13.51
C PRO A 258 19.60 -5.09 -12.28
N LYS A 259 20.20 -6.27 -12.51
CA LYS A 259 20.75 -7.10 -11.42
C LYS A 259 22.09 -7.70 -11.81
N ILE A 260 23.04 -7.60 -10.90
CA ILE A 260 24.34 -8.25 -10.98
C ILE A 260 24.23 -9.66 -10.37
N ASN A 261 24.78 -10.66 -11.05
CA ASN A 261 24.80 -12.04 -10.56
C ASN A 261 25.57 -12.15 -9.24
N ASN A 262 25.03 -12.91 -8.29
CA ASN A 262 25.55 -13.15 -6.94
C ASN A 262 25.69 -11.88 -6.07
N VAL A 263 25.09 -10.75 -6.46
CA VAL A 263 25.11 -9.48 -5.73
C VAL A 263 23.67 -8.98 -5.50
N ILE A 264 23.41 -8.44 -4.32
CA ILE A 264 22.19 -7.70 -4.00
C ILE A 264 22.63 -6.28 -3.66
N ASP A 265 22.27 -5.33 -4.52
CA ASP A 265 22.65 -3.93 -4.45
C ASP A 265 21.42 -3.01 -4.40
N TYR A 266 21.67 -1.70 -4.42
CA TYR A 266 20.64 -0.68 -4.25
C TYR A 266 19.43 -0.86 -5.18
N PRO A 267 19.56 -1.06 -6.51
CA PRO A 267 18.42 -1.25 -7.40
C PRO A 267 17.48 -2.40 -6.97
N VAL A 268 18.05 -3.53 -6.54
CA VAL A 268 17.26 -4.69 -6.09
C VAL A 268 16.58 -4.40 -4.75
N ILE A 269 17.32 -3.92 -3.75
CA ILE A 269 16.78 -3.65 -2.40
C ILE A 269 15.70 -2.57 -2.47
N LYS A 270 15.96 -1.49 -3.22
CA LYS A 270 15.03 -0.39 -3.39
C LYS A 270 13.74 -0.85 -4.06
N SER A 271 13.82 -1.69 -5.09
CA SER A 271 12.64 -2.21 -5.81
C SER A 271 11.81 -3.19 -4.99
N LEU A 272 12.43 -3.95 -4.08
CA LEU A 272 11.69 -4.81 -3.15
C LEU A 272 10.89 -3.99 -2.12
N LEU A 273 11.41 -2.83 -1.71
CA LEU A 273 10.88 -2.04 -0.59
C LEU A 273 10.14 -0.77 -1.00
N SER A 274 10.15 -0.41 -2.27
CA SER A 274 9.54 0.83 -2.80
C SER A 274 8.80 0.50 -4.10
N SER A 275 7.54 0.90 -4.19
CA SER A 275 6.67 0.63 -5.35
C SER A 275 7.26 1.08 -6.69
N ASN A 276 7.97 2.21 -6.68
CA ASN A 276 8.62 2.82 -7.82
C ASN A 276 10.10 2.42 -7.99
N GLY A 277 10.62 1.54 -7.13
CA GLY A 277 12.02 1.09 -7.17
C GLY A 277 13.06 2.21 -7.26
N ASP A 278 14.17 1.90 -7.94
CA ASP A 278 15.22 2.87 -8.23
C ASP A 278 14.80 3.76 -9.41
N THR A 279 14.52 5.02 -9.11
CA THR A 279 14.03 6.01 -10.07
C THR A 279 15.10 6.50 -11.03
N SER A 280 16.37 6.14 -10.80
CA SER A 280 17.48 6.51 -11.69
C SER A 280 17.72 5.49 -12.80
N ARG A 281 17.00 4.37 -12.83
CA ARG A 281 17.12 3.36 -13.89
C ARG A 281 16.68 3.93 -15.24
N SER A 282 17.30 3.45 -16.31
CA SER A 282 16.88 3.80 -17.68
C SER A 282 15.55 3.15 -18.03
N ALA A 283 14.85 3.75 -19.00
CA ALA A 283 13.59 3.25 -19.53
C ALA A 283 13.60 3.26 -21.06
N LYS A 284 12.77 2.38 -21.65
CA LYS A 284 12.48 2.38 -23.09
C LYS A 284 11.15 3.07 -23.42
N GLY A 285 10.24 3.15 -22.44
CA GLY A 285 8.97 3.83 -22.55
C GLY A 285 8.96 5.14 -21.77
N CYS A 286 8.27 6.15 -22.29
CA CYS A 286 7.85 7.35 -21.55
C CYS A 286 6.40 7.68 -21.89
N ASP A 287 5.76 8.57 -21.13
CA ASP A 287 4.52 9.24 -21.52
C ASP A 287 4.69 10.75 -21.36
N THR A 288 3.97 11.53 -22.16
CA THR A 288 3.99 12.99 -22.01
C THR A 288 2.70 13.60 -22.54
N ALA A 289 2.24 14.67 -21.90
CA ALA A 289 1.17 15.53 -22.42
C ALA A 289 1.70 16.52 -23.47
N THR A 290 3.01 16.78 -23.49
CA THR A 290 3.65 17.72 -24.40
C THR A 290 3.62 17.19 -25.83
N ARG A 291 3.13 18.01 -26.77
CA ARG A 291 3.16 17.67 -28.20
C ARG A 291 4.60 17.58 -28.72
N LEU A 292 4.87 16.54 -29.49
CA LEU A 292 6.20 16.25 -30.01
C LEU A 292 6.44 16.89 -31.38
N ASP A 293 7.57 17.57 -31.50
CA ASP A 293 8.17 18.01 -32.76
C ASP A 293 9.53 17.31 -32.95
N GLN A 294 10.23 17.61 -34.05
CA GLN A 294 11.47 16.94 -34.40
C GLN A 294 12.55 17.08 -33.32
N ASP A 295 12.67 18.25 -32.69
CA ASP A 295 13.68 18.49 -31.66
C ASP A 295 13.39 17.67 -30.39
N LYS A 296 12.12 17.60 -29.96
CA LYS A 296 11.71 16.78 -28.82
C LYS A 296 11.86 15.28 -29.10
N ILE A 297 11.58 14.84 -30.32
CA ILE A 297 11.79 13.45 -30.74
C ILE A 297 13.28 13.10 -30.72
N ASN A 298 14.15 14.01 -31.19
CA ASN A 298 15.60 13.83 -31.09
C ASN A 298 16.04 13.72 -29.63
N THR A 299 15.49 14.55 -28.74
CA THR A 299 15.74 14.45 -27.30
C THR A 299 15.31 13.10 -26.75
N LEU A 300 14.10 12.62 -27.04
CA LEU A 300 13.63 11.31 -26.60
C LEU A 300 14.57 10.18 -27.03
N LYS A 301 15.01 10.18 -28.30
CA LYS A 301 15.93 9.18 -28.84
C LYS A 301 17.31 9.25 -28.19
N ASN A 302 17.83 10.45 -27.94
CA ASN A 302 19.12 10.65 -27.28
C ASN A 302 19.11 10.14 -25.83
N GLU A 303 17.97 10.25 -25.14
CA GLU A 303 17.78 9.67 -23.80
C GLU A 303 17.50 8.15 -23.83
N GLY A 304 17.37 7.55 -25.02
CA GLY A 304 17.22 6.10 -25.21
C GLY A 304 15.78 5.59 -25.19
N TYR A 305 14.79 6.48 -25.26
CA TYR A 305 13.38 6.11 -25.39
C TYR A 305 13.07 5.59 -26.80
N GLU A 306 12.21 4.57 -26.85
CA GLU A 306 11.79 3.86 -28.07
C GLU A 306 10.27 3.88 -28.24
N ILE A 307 9.52 4.09 -27.15
CA ILE A 307 8.05 4.06 -27.13
C ILE A 307 7.54 5.27 -26.34
N VAL A 308 6.55 5.98 -26.86
CA VAL A 308 5.95 7.15 -26.20
C VAL A 308 4.43 7.03 -26.04
N GLY A 309 3.95 7.27 -24.82
CA GLY A 309 2.54 7.36 -24.47
C GLY A 309 2.00 8.72 -24.85
N ARG A 310 0.93 8.76 -25.67
CA ARG A 310 0.30 9.99 -26.14
C ARG A 310 -1.22 9.95 -26.02
N TYR A 311 -1.81 11.10 -25.75
CA TYR A 311 -3.23 11.21 -25.43
C TYR A 311 -4.11 11.26 -26.68
N LEU A 312 -5.21 10.50 -26.68
CA LEU A 312 -6.19 10.48 -27.78
C LEU A 312 -7.07 11.73 -27.83
N THR A 313 -7.33 12.36 -26.68
CA THR A 313 -8.28 13.47 -26.54
C THR A 313 -7.77 14.57 -25.63
N ASN A 314 -8.40 15.75 -25.76
CA ASN A 314 -8.29 16.86 -24.82
C ASN A 314 -9.52 16.87 -23.91
N VAL A 315 -9.39 17.48 -22.74
CA VAL A 315 -10.54 17.78 -21.88
C VAL A 315 -11.39 18.87 -22.55
N GLU A 316 -12.68 18.64 -22.69
CA GLU A 316 -13.60 19.66 -23.21
C GLU A 316 -13.58 20.91 -22.33
N GLY A 317 -13.32 22.07 -22.94
CA GLY A 317 -13.14 23.34 -22.21
C GLY A 317 -11.81 23.47 -21.45
N GLY A 318 -10.93 22.47 -21.51
CA GLY A 318 -9.58 22.53 -20.94
C GLY A 318 -8.63 23.41 -21.75
N THR A 319 -7.58 23.90 -21.09
CA THR A 319 -6.55 24.74 -21.73
C THR A 319 -5.31 23.97 -22.18
N LEU A 320 -5.12 22.74 -21.70
CA LEU A 320 -3.99 21.88 -22.06
C LEU A 320 -4.28 21.13 -23.36
N ASP A 321 -3.50 21.41 -24.40
CA ASP A 321 -3.53 20.67 -25.67
C ASP A 321 -2.59 19.46 -25.59
N LYS A 322 -3.11 18.35 -25.08
CA LYS A 322 -2.36 17.09 -24.93
C LYS A 322 -2.61 16.08 -26.04
N LYS A 323 -3.71 16.23 -26.77
CA LYS A 323 -4.15 15.35 -27.84
C LYS A 323 -3.11 15.28 -28.96
N MET A 324 -2.75 14.07 -29.36
CA MET A 324 -1.88 13.89 -30.52
C MET A 324 -2.59 14.16 -31.85
N THR A 325 -1.81 14.54 -32.86
CA THR A 325 -2.28 14.81 -34.23
C THR A 325 -1.78 13.76 -35.22
N LEU A 326 -2.40 13.68 -36.41
CA LEU A 326 -1.93 12.77 -37.47
C LEU A 326 -0.47 13.09 -37.89
N ASP A 327 -0.14 14.38 -38.00
CA ASP A 327 1.22 14.83 -38.37
C ASP A 327 2.23 14.45 -37.28
N GLU A 328 1.87 14.62 -36.00
CA GLU A 328 2.71 14.17 -34.87
C GLU A 328 2.92 12.65 -34.88
N ILE A 329 1.84 11.87 -35.09
CA ILE A 329 1.92 10.40 -35.17
C ILE A 329 2.87 9.98 -36.29
N GLN A 330 2.71 10.55 -37.49
CA GLN A 330 3.58 10.25 -38.62
C GLN A 330 5.04 10.60 -38.32
N LEU A 331 5.28 11.77 -37.72
CA LEU A 331 6.62 12.22 -37.36
C LEU A 331 7.30 11.29 -36.35
N ILE A 332 6.58 10.83 -35.33
CA ILE A 332 7.08 9.87 -34.33
C ILE A 332 7.48 8.55 -35.01
N ILE A 333 6.60 8.01 -35.86
CA ILE A 333 6.82 6.73 -36.54
C ILE A 333 7.96 6.82 -37.56
N ASP A 334 8.04 7.90 -38.35
CA ASP A 334 9.11 8.13 -39.33
C ASP A 334 10.49 8.24 -38.67
N ASN A 335 10.51 8.67 -37.40
CA ASN A 335 11.72 8.72 -36.59
C ASN A 335 12.05 7.41 -35.87
N GLY A 336 11.27 6.35 -36.10
CA GLY A 336 11.51 5.00 -35.57
C GLY A 336 11.02 4.77 -34.14
N LEU A 337 10.16 5.64 -33.61
CA LEU A 337 9.54 5.47 -32.30
C LEU A 337 8.16 4.81 -32.43
N SER A 338 7.75 4.07 -31.40
CA SER A 338 6.40 3.50 -31.28
C SER A 338 5.50 4.36 -30.37
N ILE A 339 4.19 4.22 -30.51
CA ILE A 339 3.20 4.97 -29.72
C ILE A 339 2.29 3.99 -28.97
N PHE A 340 1.98 4.28 -27.72
CA PHE A 340 0.84 3.66 -27.03
C PHE A 340 -0.25 4.72 -26.70
N PRO A 341 -1.51 4.51 -27.13
CA PRO A 341 -2.58 5.48 -26.88
C PRO A 341 -3.05 5.50 -25.42
N ILE A 342 -3.20 6.71 -24.87
CA ILE A 342 -3.75 6.97 -23.54
C ILE A 342 -5.10 7.69 -23.67
N PHE A 343 -6.10 7.26 -22.91
CA PHE A 343 -7.35 7.98 -22.72
C PHE A 343 -7.47 8.50 -21.29
N GLN A 344 -7.52 9.83 -21.15
CA GLN A 344 -7.71 10.50 -19.88
C GLN A 344 -8.33 11.88 -20.11
N GLU A 345 -9.59 12.09 -19.77
CA GLU A 345 -10.19 13.43 -19.72
C GLU A 345 -10.39 13.88 -18.26
N TYR A 346 -10.85 12.97 -17.42
CA TYR A 346 -11.03 13.14 -15.98
C TYR A 346 -10.57 11.85 -15.30
N GLY A 347 -10.10 11.92 -14.05
CA GLY A 347 -9.63 10.72 -13.36
C GLY A 347 -9.09 10.89 -11.94
N ALA A 348 -9.07 12.12 -11.42
CA ALA A 348 -8.45 12.44 -10.13
C ALA A 348 -9.36 12.24 -8.89
N SER A 349 -10.57 11.68 -9.05
CA SER A 349 -11.47 11.37 -7.93
C SER A 349 -12.51 10.31 -8.30
N ASN A 350 -13.08 9.65 -7.29
CA ASN A 350 -14.11 8.62 -7.45
C ASN A 350 -15.33 9.07 -8.29
N SER A 351 -15.73 10.34 -8.20
CA SER A 351 -16.85 10.92 -8.95
C SER A 351 -16.69 10.85 -10.48
N ALA A 352 -15.46 10.70 -10.97
CA ALA A 352 -15.17 10.51 -12.39
C ALA A 352 -15.51 9.10 -12.91
N PHE A 353 -15.77 8.14 -12.03
CA PHE A 353 -15.90 6.72 -12.35
C PHE A 353 -17.31 6.21 -12.05
N ASN A 354 -18.02 5.83 -13.10
CA ASN A 354 -19.27 5.05 -13.05
C ASN A 354 -19.54 4.45 -14.43
N TYR A 355 -20.52 3.56 -14.51
CA TYR A 355 -20.90 2.89 -15.75
C TYR A 355 -21.17 3.84 -16.93
N ALA A 356 -22.00 4.88 -16.72
CA ALA A 356 -22.38 5.81 -17.79
C ALA A 356 -21.16 6.59 -18.33
N LYS A 357 -20.23 6.97 -17.44
CA LYS A 357 -18.97 7.58 -17.86
C LYS A 357 -18.03 6.61 -18.57
N GLY A 358 -18.04 5.33 -18.20
CA GLY A 358 -17.31 4.29 -18.93
C GLY A 358 -17.80 4.17 -20.37
N VAL A 359 -19.12 4.14 -20.57
CA VAL A 359 -19.74 4.12 -21.90
C VAL A 359 -19.35 5.35 -22.72
N GLU A 360 -19.53 6.55 -22.18
CA GLU A 360 -19.22 7.81 -22.85
C GLU A 360 -17.74 7.88 -23.27
N GLN A 361 -16.82 7.55 -22.36
CA GLN A 361 -15.39 7.64 -22.60
C GLN A 361 -14.90 6.57 -23.57
N ALA A 362 -15.49 5.36 -23.56
CA ALA A 362 -15.19 4.33 -24.53
C ALA A 362 -15.58 4.74 -25.96
N GLU A 363 -16.78 5.30 -26.14
CA GLU A 363 -17.22 5.80 -27.45
C GLU A 363 -16.32 6.93 -27.97
N LYS A 364 -15.95 7.87 -27.09
CA LYS A 364 -14.98 8.93 -27.41
C LYS A 364 -13.62 8.37 -27.79
N ALA A 365 -13.09 7.41 -27.01
CA ALA A 365 -11.79 6.79 -27.25
C ALA A 365 -11.73 6.10 -28.61
N ILE A 366 -12.74 5.28 -28.93
CA ILE A 366 -12.84 4.56 -30.21
C ILE A 366 -12.95 5.55 -31.37
N LYS A 367 -13.80 6.57 -31.25
CA LYS A 367 -13.94 7.61 -32.28
C LYS A 367 -12.62 8.35 -32.50
N ALA A 368 -11.91 8.72 -31.43
CA ALA A 368 -10.63 9.40 -31.51
C ALA A 368 -9.56 8.51 -32.14
N ALA A 369 -9.45 7.25 -31.72
CA ALA A 369 -8.49 6.29 -32.27
C ALA A 369 -8.72 6.03 -33.75
N LYS A 370 -9.97 5.85 -34.20
CA LYS A 370 -10.33 5.73 -35.63
C LYS A 370 -9.95 6.99 -36.41
N GLY A 371 -10.25 8.17 -35.86
CA GLY A 371 -9.90 9.46 -36.48
C GLY A 371 -8.40 9.72 -36.60
N LEU A 372 -7.61 9.21 -35.65
CA LEU A 372 -6.15 9.25 -35.64
C LEU A 372 -5.51 8.08 -36.39
N LYS A 373 -6.31 7.22 -37.03
CA LYS A 373 -5.87 6.05 -37.80
C LYS A 373 -5.00 5.08 -36.98
N ILE A 374 -5.28 4.97 -35.68
CA ILE A 374 -4.61 3.99 -34.82
C ILE A 374 -4.97 2.58 -35.32
N PRO A 375 -3.97 1.70 -35.55
CA PRO A 375 -4.22 0.35 -36.05
C PRO A 375 -5.15 -0.47 -35.15
N HIS A 376 -6.02 -1.28 -35.76
CA HIS A 376 -6.87 -2.22 -35.03
C HIS A 376 -6.04 -3.21 -34.20
N GLY A 377 -6.59 -3.65 -33.07
CA GLY A 377 -5.89 -4.48 -32.09
C GLY A 377 -4.91 -3.71 -31.20
N THR A 378 -4.72 -2.40 -31.40
CA THR A 378 -3.92 -1.58 -30.48
C THR A 378 -4.64 -1.46 -29.13
N THR A 379 -3.89 -1.59 -28.03
CA THR A 379 -4.40 -1.33 -26.68
C THR A 379 -4.57 0.17 -26.43
N ILE A 380 -5.75 0.57 -25.92
CA ILE A 380 -6.00 1.92 -25.40
C ILE A 380 -5.97 1.87 -23.87
N TYR A 381 -5.09 2.64 -23.24
CA TYR A 381 -4.96 2.69 -21.78
C TYR A 381 -5.90 3.75 -21.19
N PHE A 382 -6.95 3.30 -20.49
CA PHE A 382 -7.88 4.17 -19.77
C PHE A 382 -7.34 4.48 -18.37
N ALA A 383 -7.22 5.76 -18.03
CA ALA A 383 -6.57 6.19 -16.80
C ALA A 383 -7.49 6.24 -15.58
N VAL A 384 -7.05 5.60 -14.49
CA VAL A 384 -7.50 5.77 -13.12
C VAL A 384 -6.42 6.55 -12.36
N ASP A 385 -6.41 7.87 -12.54
CA ASP A 385 -5.31 8.74 -12.12
C ASP A 385 -5.50 9.32 -10.70
N TYR A 386 -5.71 8.43 -9.73
CA TYR A 386 -5.70 8.71 -8.30
C TYR A 386 -5.44 7.42 -7.51
N ASP A 387 -5.41 7.49 -6.18
CA ASP A 387 -5.17 6.34 -5.29
C ASP A 387 -6.47 5.87 -4.60
N PRO A 388 -7.37 5.16 -5.30
CA PRO A 388 -8.64 4.71 -4.72
C PRO A 388 -8.44 3.68 -3.61
N GLN A 389 -9.25 3.79 -2.57
CA GLN A 389 -9.38 2.73 -1.57
C GLN A 389 -10.13 1.53 -2.14
N GLN A 390 -10.00 0.36 -1.51
CA GLN A 390 -10.65 -0.88 -1.97
C GLN A 390 -12.15 -0.72 -2.24
N SER A 391 -12.88 -0.05 -1.35
CA SER A 391 -14.31 0.22 -1.53
C SER A 391 -14.60 1.13 -2.72
N GLU A 392 -13.70 2.05 -3.07
CA GLU A 392 -13.89 2.92 -4.23
C GLU A 392 -13.63 2.17 -5.54
N ILE A 393 -12.66 1.24 -5.52
CA ILE A 393 -12.41 0.36 -6.66
C ILE A 393 -13.66 -0.50 -6.93
N GLU A 394 -14.19 -1.13 -5.89
CA GLU A 394 -15.36 -2.01 -5.96
C GLU A 394 -16.63 -1.28 -6.40
N ASN A 395 -16.89 -0.09 -5.87
CA ASN A 395 -18.16 0.62 -6.10
C ASN A 395 -18.15 1.57 -7.31
N TYR A 396 -16.98 1.98 -7.83
CA TYR A 396 -16.90 2.99 -8.89
C TYR A 396 -16.04 2.54 -10.07
N VAL A 397 -14.82 2.06 -9.82
CA VAL A 397 -13.84 1.76 -10.89
C VAL A 397 -14.26 0.51 -11.69
N ILE A 398 -14.71 -0.56 -11.03
CA ILE A 398 -15.16 -1.77 -11.74
C ILE A 398 -16.36 -1.46 -12.64
N ASP A 399 -17.33 -0.70 -12.16
CA ASP A 399 -18.51 -0.32 -12.95
C ASP A 399 -18.15 0.58 -14.14
N TYR A 400 -17.18 1.48 -13.97
CA TYR A 400 -16.63 2.27 -15.06
C TYR A 400 -16.01 1.37 -16.16
N PHE A 401 -15.16 0.42 -15.79
CA PHE A 401 -14.57 -0.52 -16.76
C PHE A 401 -15.57 -1.51 -17.35
N LYS A 402 -16.67 -1.81 -16.64
CA LYS A 402 -17.81 -2.55 -17.23
C LYS A 402 -18.42 -1.76 -18.38
N GLY A 403 -18.67 -0.45 -18.19
CA GLY A 403 -19.17 0.43 -19.26
C GLY A 403 -18.25 0.44 -20.49
N ILE A 404 -16.93 0.48 -20.26
CA ILE A 404 -15.95 0.38 -21.36
C ILE A 404 -16.03 -0.99 -22.05
N THR A 405 -16.06 -2.08 -21.28
CA THR A 405 -16.10 -3.45 -21.78
C THR A 405 -17.35 -3.70 -22.64
N ASP A 406 -18.51 -3.19 -22.23
CA ASP A 406 -19.76 -3.34 -22.98
C ASP A 406 -19.68 -2.66 -24.38
N ILE A 407 -19.08 -1.46 -24.45
CA ILE A 407 -18.90 -0.74 -25.72
C ILE A 407 -17.87 -1.41 -26.61
N PHE A 408 -16.74 -1.83 -26.06
CA PHE A 408 -15.71 -2.54 -26.82
C PHE A 408 -16.21 -3.89 -27.33
N THR A 409 -17.05 -4.59 -26.55
CA THR A 409 -17.72 -5.82 -27.00
C THR A 409 -18.67 -5.55 -28.17
N ARG A 410 -19.47 -4.48 -28.10
CA ARG A 410 -20.38 -4.05 -29.19
C ARG A 410 -19.63 -3.71 -30.47
N GLU A 411 -18.42 -3.18 -30.34
CA GLU A 411 -17.51 -2.87 -31.45
C GLU A 411 -16.56 -4.04 -31.78
N GLU A 412 -16.89 -5.27 -31.37
CA GLU A 412 -16.16 -6.50 -31.65
C GLU A 412 -14.65 -6.42 -31.31
N PHE A 413 -14.30 -5.69 -30.26
CA PHE A 413 -12.92 -5.47 -29.81
C PHE A 413 -11.97 -5.00 -30.92
N VAL A 414 -12.43 -4.06 -31.77
CA VAL A 414 -11.58 -3.37 -32.76
C VAL A 414 -10.29 -2.80 -32.14
N TYR A 415 -10.33 -2.42 -30.86
CA TYR A 415 -9.18 -2.10 -30.02
C TYR A 415 -9.18 -2.97 -28.75
N GLU A 416 -8.03 -3.09 -28.09
CA GLU A 416 -7.92 -3.77 -26.81
C GLU A 416 -8.04 -2.79 -25.64
N ILE A 417 -8.59 -3.24 -24.51
CA ILE A 417 -8.73 -2.41 -23.30
C ILE A 417 -7.48 -2.56 -22.43
N GLY A 418 -6.80 -1.44 -22.17
CA GLY A 418 -5.76 -1.32 -21.16
C GLY A 418 -6.20 -0.44 -20.00
N VAL A 419 -5.54 -0.58 -18.86
CA VAL A 419 -5.73 0.29 -17.69
C VAL A 419 -4.44 1.00 -17.35
N TYR A 420 -4.50 2.30 -17.11
CA TYR A 420 -3.50 3.00 -16.31
C TYR A 420 -4.01 3.13 -14.88
N GLY A 421 -3.24 2.70 -13.88
CA GLY A 421 -3.65 2.79 -12.48
C GLY A 421 -2.75 2.02 -11.54
N SER A 422 -3.04 2.09 -10.25
CA SER A 422 -2.25 1.39 -9.22
C SER A 422 -2.34 -0.14 -9.37
N ARG A 423 -1.38 -0.87 -8.80
CA ARG A 423 -1.37 -2.34 -8.75
C ARG A 423 -2.68 -2.88 -8.17
N ASN A 424 -3.23 -2.24 -7.13
CA ASN A 424 -4.51 -2.62 -6.54
C ASN A 424 -5.67 -2.49 -7.53
N VAL A 425 -5.73 -1.39 -8.29
CA VAL A 425 -6.73 -1.20 -9.35
C VAL A 425 -6.60 -2.30 -10.39
N CYS A 426 -5.38 -2.51 -10.90
CA CYS A 426 -5.10 -3.53 -11.93
C CYS A 426 -5.54 -4.93 -11.47
N LEU A 427 -5.11 -5.35 -10.28
CA LEU A 427 -5.41 -6.69 -9.75
C LEU A 427 -6.90 -6.89 -9.44
N ASN A 428 -7.64 -5.86 -9.03
CA ASN A 428 -9.08 -5.97 -8.83
C ASN A 428 -9.84 -6.11 -10.15
N LEU A 429 -9.41 -5.38 -11.18
CA LEU A 429 -9.97 -5.53 -12.52
C LEU A 429 -9.70 -6.93 -13.08
N ASP A 430 -8.50 -7.50 -12.86
CA ASP A 430 -8.18 -8.87 -13.28
C ASP A 430 -9.03 -9.96 -12.62
N ARG A 431 -9.46 -9.72 -11.37
CA ARG A 431 -10.31 -10.66 -10.62
C ARG A 431 -11.79 -10.53 -10.97
N SER A 432 -12.19 -9.42 -11.56
CA SER A 432 -13.59 -9.16 -11.88
C SER A 432 -14.00 -9.91 -13.14
N SER A 433 -15.06 -10.71 -13.04
CA SER A 433 -15.66 -11.38 -14.21
C SER A 433 -16.47 -10.44 -15.10
N MET A 434 -16.63 -9.17 -14.72
CA MET A 434 -17.46 -8.18 -15.42
C MET A 434 -16.67 -7.35 -16.44
N VAL A 435 -15.34 -7.47 -16.46
CA VAL A 435 -14.46 -6.62 -17.27
C VAL A 435 -13.41 -7.48 -17.98
N SER A 436 -12.86 -6.99 -19.08
CA SER A 436 -11.79 -7.67 -19.81
C SER A 436 -10.63 -6.70 -20.06
N ILE A 437 -9.59 -6.77 -19.24
CA ILE A 437 -8.40 -5.90 -19.33
C ILE A 437 -7.22 -6.68 -19.90
N LYS A 438 -6.70 -6.23 -21.03
CA LYS A 438 -5.63 -6.92 -21.75
C LYS A 438 -4.23 -6.60 -21.26
N ASN A 439 -3.94 -5.32 -20.99
CA ASN A 439 -2.60 -4.84 -20.61
C ASN A 439 -2.67 -3.77 -19.53
N LYS A 440 -1.64 -3.71 -18.67
CA LYS A 440 -1.59 -2.81 -17.51
C LYS A 440 -0.44 -1.81 -17.67
N PHE A 441 -0.76 -0.54 -17.57
CA PHE A 441 0.19 0.55 -17.37
C PHE A 441 0.15 0.95 -15.90
N VAL A 442 1.04 0.37 -15.10
CA VAL A 442 1.01 0.52 -13.64
C VAL A 442 1.51 1.91 -13.27
N SER A 443 0.72 2.66 -12.50
CA SER A 443 1.03 4.04 -12.11
C SER A 443 2.09 4.10 -11.02
N SER A 444 2.85 5.19 -10.99
CA SER A 444 3.73 5.48 -9.86
C SER A 444 2.88 5.98 -8.69
N SER A 445 3.14 5.49 -7.48
CA SER A 445 2.61 6.15 -6.29
C SER A 445 3.66 6.14 -5.18
N TYR A 446 4.29 7.29 -4.97
CA TYR A 446 5.14 7.52 -3.82
C TYR A 446 4.23 7.61 -2.58
N GLY A 447 4.16 6.54 -1.79
CA GLY A 447 3.36 6.51 -0.55
C GLY A 447 1.86 6.24 -0.71
N GLY A 448 1.33 6.18 -1.93
CA GLY A 448 -0.04 5.73 -2.22
C GLY A 448 -0.28 4.27 -1.77
N SER A 449 -1.47 4.01 -1.24
CA SER A 449 -1.93 2.70 -0.74
C SER A 449 -2.11 1.67 -1.84
N GLY A 450 -2.40 2.09 -3.06
CA GLY A 450 -2.76 1.21 -4.17
C GLY A 450 -1.59 0.43 -4.75
N ASN A 451 -0.34 0.85 -4.53
CA ASN A 451 0.84 0.08 -4.95
C ASN A 451 1.54 -0.63 -3.79
N LEU A 452 1.64 0.03 -2.63
CA LEU A 452 2.27 -0.55 -1.45
C LEU A 452 1.38 -1.66 -0.87
N GLY A 453 1.91 -2.88 -0.89
CA GLY A 453 1.19 -4.08 -0.42
C GLY A 453 0.60 -4.94 -1.53
N TYR A 454 0.77 -4.55 -2.79
CA TYR A 454 0.28 -5.30 -3.94
C TYR A 454 1.43 -5.72 -4.85
N VAL A 455 1.42 -6.99 -5.26
CA VAL A 455 2.38 -7.52 -6.23
C VAL A 455 2.14 -6.92 -7.61
N MET A 456 3.18 -6.88 -8.44
CA MET A 456 3.02 -6.45 -9.83
C MET A 456 2.05 -7.40 -10.57
N PRO A 457 1.05 -6.89 -11.32
CA PRO A 457 0.23 -7.70 -12.23
C PRO A 457 1.12 -8.44 -13.23
N LYS A 458 0.80 -9.68 -13.58
CA LYS A 458 1.68 -10.51 -14.45
C LYS A 458 1.76 -10.03 -15.89
N ASP A 459 0.72 -9.35 -16.36
CA ASP A 459 0.55 -8.81 -17.70
C ASP A 459 0.67 -7.28 -17.72
N TRP A 460 1.55 -6.76 -16.86
CA TRP A 460 2.01 -5.39 -16.95
C TRP A 460 2.78 -5.17 -18.26
N ALA A 461 2.46 -4.09 -18.95
CA ALA A 461 3.11 -3.66 -20.18
C ALA A 461 4.04 -2.47 -19.92
N PHE A 462 3.64 -1.58 -18.99
CA PHE A 462 4.42 -0.42 -18.59
C PHE A 462 4.36 -0.25 -17.07
N ASP A 463 5.47 0.20 -16.48
CA ASP A 463 5.60 0.52 -15.06
C ASP A 463 6.11 1.96 -14.95
N GLN A 464 5.25 2.87 -14.52
CA GLN A 464 5.62 4.25 -14.29
C GLN A 464 6.37 4.35 -12.97
N PHE A 465 7.68 4.60 -13.03
CA PHE A 465 8.53 4.62 -11.85
C PHE A 465 9.16 5.98 -11.56
N ALA A 466 9.08 6.92 -12.50
CA ALA A 466 9.51 8.30 -12.36
C ALA A 466 8.48 9.22 -13.03
N VAL A 467 8.23 10.39 -12.46
CA VAL A 467 7.21 11.36 -12.90
C VAL A 467 7.79 12.76 -12.92
N ASP A 468 7.16 13.66 -13.68
CA ASP A 468 7.51 15.08 -13.80
C ASP A 468 8.98 15.31 -14.18
N LEU A 469 9.52 14.41 -15.01
CA LEU A 469 10.89 14.52 -15.50
C LEU A 469 10.99 15.64 -16.53
N VAL A 470 12.08 16.40 -16.48
CA VAL A 470 12.42 17.37 -17.52
C VAL A 470 13.72 16.93 -18.18
N ILE A 471 13.66 16.70 -19.49
CA ILE A 471 14.80 16.27 -20.31
C ILE A 471 15.06 17.26 -21.45
N GLY A 472 16.27 17.23 -22.00
CA GLY A 472 16.68 18.13 -23.09
C GLY A 472 16.78 19.59 -22.68
N SER A 473 16.98 20.45 -23.68
CA SER A 473 17.10 21.91 -23.51
C SER A 473 16.66 22.65 -24.78
N GLY A 474 16.42 23.96 -24.68
CA GLY A 474 15.97 24.77 -25.81
C GLY A 474 14.68 24.25 -26.43
N ALA A 475 14.64 24.13 -27.76
CA ALA A 475 13.48 23.61 -28.50
C ALA A 475 13.18 22.12 -28.23
N GLY A 476 14.21 21.34 -27.85
CA GLY A 476 14.08 19.94 -27.47
C GLY A 476 13.73 19.72 -25.99
N LYS A 477 13.50 20.79 -25.22
CA LYS A 477 13.05 20.64 -23.83
C LYS A 477 11.69 19.94 -23.79
N LEU A 478 11.61 18.86 -23.02
CA LEU A 478 10.40 18.07 -22.82
C LEU A 478 10.13 17.89 -21.33
N SER A 479 8.85 17.98 -20.96
CA SER A 479 8.31 17.63 -19.64
C SER A 479 7.20 16.61 -19.78
#